data_AF-A0A9D8GSM1-F1
#
_entry.id   AF-A0A9D8GSM1-F1
#
_cell.length_a   1.000
_cell.length_b   1.000
_cell.length_c   1.000
_cell.angle_alpha   90.00
_cell.angle_beta   90.00
_cell.angle_gamma   90.00
#
_symmetry.space_group_name_H-M   'P 1'
#
loop_
_entity.id
_entity.type
_entity.pdbx_description
1 polymer ?
#
loop_
_entity_poly.entity_id
_entity_poly.type
_entity_poly.pdbx_seq_one_letter_code
_entity_poly.pdbx_strand_id
1 'polypeptide(L)'
;MEQGFAFVAGQPSLQGADRPFLGRVGAELTLEQGQAAARLSGLNVLAQLKAALGGDLDRITRCVKLGVFVNSAPDFKGQPLVANAVSDMMVEIMGDAGRHARFAVGTIGPADFACSVEAVFLVT
;
A
#
# COMPACT_ATOMS: atom_id res chain seq x y z
N MET A 1 9.33 -21.28 -16.59
CA MET A 1 9.86 -20.49 -15.45
C MET A 1 9.04 -20.87 -14.25
N GLU A 2 9.68 -21.22 -13.13
CA GLU A 2 9.00 -21.69 -11.92
C GLU A 2 8.40 -20.47 -11.20
N GLN A 3 7.11 -20.51 -10.86
CA GLN A 3 6.43 -19.40 -10.20
C GLN A 3 6.96 -19.24 -8.77
N GLY A 4 7.22 -18.00 -8.35
CA GLY A 4 7.72 -17.65 -7.03
C GLY A 4 6.90 -16.57 -6.34
N PHE A 5 7.08 -16.42 -5.03
CA PHE A 5 6.48 -15.32 -4.27
C PHE A 5 7.50 -14.20 -4.01
N ALA A 6 7.10 -12.97 -4.30
CA ALA A 6 7.81 -11.76 -3.88
C ALA A 6 7.09 -11.16 -2.66
N PHE A 7 7.85 -10.95 -1.58
CA PHE A 7 7.38 -10.35 -0.33
C PHE A 7 7.95 -8.93 -0.24
N VAL A 8 7.08 -7.93 -0.27
CA VAL A 8 7.46 -6.51 -0.17
C VAL A 8 7.15 -6.01 1.23
N ALA A 9 8.18 -5.59 1.95
CA ALA A 9 8.07 -5.00 3.28
C ALA A 9 7.16 -3.75 3.27
N GLY A 10 6.60 -3.39 4.44
CA GLY A 10 5.74 -2.23 4.58
C GLY A 10 6.38 -0.93 4.06
N GLN A 11 5.76 -0.35 3.03
CA GLN A 11 6.23 0.89 2.41
C GLN A 11 5.43 2.10 2.93
N PRO A 12 6.10 3.10 3.55
CA PRO A 12 5.42 4.29 4.04
C PRO A 12 4.97 5.21 2.91
N SER A 13 4.09 6.16 3.22
CA SER A 13 3.64 7.21 2.31
C SER A 13 4.70 8.31 2.10
N LEU A 14 5.90 7.91 1.69
CA LEU A 14 7.06 8.74 1.40
C LEU A 14 7.12 9.11 -0.08
N GLN A 15 7.51 10.35 -0.40
CA GLN A 15 7.72 10.80 -1.77
C GLN A 15 9.14 11.36 -1.93
N GLY A 16 10.09 10.51 -2.31
CA GLY A 16 11.50 10.89 -2.34
C GLY A 16 11.99 11.26 -0.93
N ALA A 17 12.41 12.51 -0.73
CA ALA A 17 12.77 13.04 0.60
C ALA A 17 11.56 13.65 1.34
N ASP A 18 10.44 13.88 0.64
CA ASP A 18 9.27 14.56 1.18
C ASP A 18 8.34 13.61 1.92
N ARG A 19 7.67 14.13 2.95
CA ARG A 19 6.73 13.41 3.81
C ARG A 19 5.37 14.12 3.80
N PRO A 20 4.60 14.03 2.70
CA PRO A 20 3.40 14.84 2.51
C PRO A 20 2.24 14.47 3.42
N PHE A 21 2.26 13.26 4.01
CA PHE A 21 1.20 12.76 4.88
C PHE A 21 1.78 12.27 6.21
N LEU A 22 1.86 13.18 7.17
CA LEU A 22 2.25 12.90 8.55
C LEU A 22 1.08 13.17 9.49
N GLY A 23 0.88 12.29 10.47
CA GLY A 23 -0.18 12.35 11.45
C GLY A 23 -1.23 11.24 11.30
N ARG A 24 -2.26 11.31 12.14
CA ARG A 24 -3.31 10.29 12.23
C ARG A 24 -4.52 10.69 11.40
N VAL A 25 -5.03 9.73 10.64
CA VAL A 25 -6.30 9.82 9.93
C VAL A 25 -7.45 9.84 10.95
N GLY A 26 -8.36 10.81 10.80
CA GLY A 26 -9.42 11.10 11.76
C GLY A 26 -9.03 12.08 12.86
N ALA A 27 -7.79 12.58 12.87
CA ALA A 27 -7.34 13.67 13.72
C ALA A 27 -6.63 14.74 12.89
N GLU A 28 -5.31 14.62 12.70
CA GLU A 28 -4.52 15.59 11.92
C GLU A 28 -4.80 15.49 10.41
N LEU A 29 -5.22 14.31 9.94
CA LEU A 29 -5.46 14.04 8.53
C LEU A 29 -6.92 13.62 8.28
N THR A 30 -7.45 14.04 7.14
CA THR A 30 -8.77 13.61 6.66
C THR A 30 -8.72 12.20 6.07
N LEU A 31 -9.90 11.61 5.84
CA LEU A 31 -10.02 10.33 5.13
C LEU A 31 -9.37 10.38 3.75
N GLU A 32 -9.61 11.45 3.00
CA GLU A 32 -9.10 11.67 1.65
C GLU A 32 -7.57 11.78 1.65
N GLN A 33 -6.99 12.45 2.64
CA GLN A 33 -5.54 12.49 2.83
C GLN A 33 -4.98 11.11 3.19
N GLY A 34 -5.70 10.33 4.01
CA GLY A 34 -5.37 8.93 4.27
C GLY A 34 -5.39 8.07 3.00
N GLN A 35 -6.38 8.25 2.13
CA GLN A 35 -6.48 7.56 0.84
C GLN A 35 -5.32 7.92 -0.09
N ALA A 36 -4.98 9.21 -0.18
CA ALA A 36 -3.82 9.66 -0.94
C ALA A 36 -2.51 9.05 -0.40
N ALA A 37 -2.37 8.98 0.93
CA ALA A 37 -1.25 8.32 1.58
C ALA A 37 -1.17 6.83 1.26
N ALA A 38 -2.29 6.11 1.31
CA ALA A 38 -2.36 4.69 0.96
C ALA A 38 -1.98 4.44 -0.50
N ARG A 39 -2.45 5.29 -1.42
CA ARG A 39 -2.07 5.23 -2.85
C ARG A 39 -0.57 5.43 -3.02
N LEU A 40 0.02 6.41 -2.34
CA LEU A 40 1.47 6.66 -2.36
C LEU A 40 2.26 5.47 -1.81
N SER A 41 1.85 4.90 -0.67
CA SER A 41 2.44 3.67 -0.12
C SER A 41 2.37 2.51 -1.11
N GLY A 42 1.24 2.33 -1.81
CA GLY A 42 1.10 1.32 -2.85
C GLY A 42 2.02 1.55 -4.06
N LEU A 43 2.24 2.80 -4.48
CA LEU A 43 3.21 3.11 -5.53
C LEU A 43 4.64 2.75 -5.08
N ASN A 44 4.97 3.01 -3.81
CA ASN A 44 6.26 2.63 -3.26
C ASN A 44 6.44 1.09 -3.23
N VAL A 45 5.38 0.33 -2.96
CA VAL A 45 5.39 -1.13 -3.10
C VAL A 45 5.74 -1.55 -4.53
N LEU A 46 5.10 -0.96 -5.53
CA LEU A 46 5.38 -1.28 -6.94
C LEU A 46 6.79 -0.85 -7.36
N ALA A 47 7.31 0.25 -6.81
CA ALA A 47 8.68 0.68 -7.05
C ALA A 47 9.71 -0.33 -6.52
N GLN A 48 9.52 -0.85 -5.31
CA GLN A 48 10.38 -1.89 -4.75
C GLN A 48 10.28 -3.20 -5.54
N LEU A 49 9.06 -3.59 -5.92
CA LEU A 49 8.83 -4.77 -6.74
C LEU A 49 9.50 -4.64 -8.11
N LYS A 50 9.38 -3.48 -8.76
CA LYS A 50 10.07 -3.18 -10.02
C LYS A 50 11.59 -3.36 -9.87
N ALA A 51 12.17 -2.82 -8.80
CA ALA A 51 13.60 -2.95 -8.54
C ALA A 51 14.01 -4.43 -8.35
N ALA A 52 13.24 -5.19 -7.57
CA ALA A 52 13.48 -6.61 -7.32
C ALA A 52 13.35 -7.47 -8.58
N LEU A 53 12.49 -7.07 -9.53
CA LEU A 53 12.28 -7.76 -10.80
C LEU A 53 13.20 -7.28 -11.93
N GLY A 54 14.24 -6.48 -11.61
CA GLY A 54 15.19 -5.99 -12.61
C GLY A 54 14.61 -4.96 -13.58
N GLY A 55 13.55 -4.26 -13.17
CA GLY A 55 12.84 -3.27 -13.98
C GLY A 55 11.60 -3.79 -14.70
N ASP A 56 11.40 -5.11 -14.74
CA ASP A 56 10.35 -5.76 -15.52
C ASP A 56 9.13 -6.12 -14.65
N LEU A 57 8.08 -5.30 -14.74
CA LEU A 57 6.82 -5.52 -14.03
C LEU A 57 5.90 -6.53 -14.74
N ASP A 58 6.18 -6.91 -15.99
CA ASP A 58 5.37 -7.91 -16.71
C ASP A 58 5.55 -9.32 -16.12
N ARG A 59 6.57 -9.50 -15.28
CA ARG A 59 6.80 -10.70 -14.48
C ARG A 59 5.81 -10.86 -13.33
N ILE A 60 4.97 -9.86 -13.04
CA ILE A 60 3.92 -9.97 -12.03
C ILE A 60 2.76 -10.79 -12.60
N THR A 61 2.51 -11.94 -11.97
CA THR A 61 1.35 -12.78 -12.31
C THR A 61 0.11 -12.35 -11.52
N ARG A 62 0.26 -11.99 -10.24
CA ARG A 62 -0.88 -11.64 -9.37
C ARG A 62 -0.45 -10.85 -8.13
N CYS A 63 -1.25 -9.85 -7.74
CA CYS A 63 -1.26 -9.32 -6.38
C CYS A 63 -2.03 -10.30 -5.48
N VAL A 64 -1.33 -10.98 -4.57
CA VAL A 64 -1.92 -12.03 -3.74
C VAL A 64 -2.57 -11.43 -2.51
N LYS A 65 -1.86 -10.53 -1.83
CA LYS A 65 -2.31 -9.93 -0.57
C LYS A 65 -1.76 -8.52 -0.40
N LEU A 66 -2.59 -7.62 0.12
CA LEU A 66 -2.16 -6.35 0.69
C LEU A 66 -2.40 -6.32 2.22
N GLY A 67 -1.43 -5.80 2.95
CA GLY A 67 -1.59 -5.42 4.36
C GLY A 67 -1.54 -3.90 4.48
N VAL A 68 -2.63 -3.28 4.93
CA VAL A 68 -2.73 -1.82 5.00
C VAL A 68 -2.81 -1.36 6.46
N PHE A 69 -1.78 -0.62 6.87
CA PHE A 69 -1.66 -0.05 8.20
C PHE A 69 -1.95 1.44 8.14
N VAL A 70 -3.01 1.89 8.81
CA VAL A 70 -3.43 3.29 8.81
C VAL A 70 -3.12 3.90 10.17
N ASN A 71 -2.27 4.92 10.22
CA ASN A 71 -2.06 5.70 11.44
C ASN A 71 -3.37 6.40 11.76
N SER A 72 -4.09 5.93 12.78
CA SER A 72 -5.51 6.26 12.99
C SER A 72 -5.71 6.96 14.33
N ALA A 73 -6.62 7.91 14.37
CA ALA A 73 -7.16 8.37 15.65
C ALA A 73 -7.89 7.20 16.35
N PRO A 74 -7.95 7.16 17.70
CA PRO A 74 -8.53 6.03 18.43
C PRO A 74 -9.99 5.71 18.07
N ASP A 75 -10.76 6.71 17.66
CA ASP A 75 -12.17 6.63 17.29
C ASP A 75 -12.41 6.52 15.78
N PHE A 76 -11.36 6.63 14.97
CA PHE A 76 -11.46 6.47 13.53
C PHE A 76 -11.73 5.01 13.15
N LYS A 77 -12.78 4.80 12.35
CA LYS A 77 -13.24 3.46 11.89
C LYS A 77 -13.21 3.32 10.36
N GLY A 78 -12.61 4.27 9.66
CA GLY A 78 -12.60 4.35 8.19
C GLY A 78 -11.41 3.66 7.52
N GLN A 79 -10.64 2.80 8.22
CA GLN A 79 -9.46 2.14 7.66
C GLN A 79 -9.76 1.34 6.38
N PRO A 80 -10.89 0.62 6.26
CA PRO A 80 -11.24 -0.03 4.99
C PRO A 80 -11.43 0.95 3.83
N LEU A 81 -11.95 2.16 4.09
CA LEU A 81 -12.13 3.21 3.08
C LEU A 81 -10.79 3.82 2.64
N VAL A 82 -9.87 4.01 3.58
CA VAL A 82 -8.47 4.40 3.27
C VAL A 82 -7.82 3.34 2.37
N ALA A 83 -7.94 2.07 2.75
CA ALA A 83 -7.33 0.96 2.03
C ALA A 83 -7.91 0.75 0.62
N ASN A 84 -9.15 1.19 0.35
CA ASN A 84 -9.72 1.09 -1.00
C ASN A 84 -8.88 1.84 -2.03
N ALA A 85 -8.28 2.98 -1.67
CA ALA A 85 -7.47 3.74 -2.61
C ALA A 85 -6.29 2.95 -3.18
N VAL A 86 -5.60 2.14 -2.36
CA VAL A 86 -4.54 1.26 -2.86
C VAL A 86 -5.10 0.03 -3.57
N SER A 87 -6.23 -0.51 -3.11
CA SER A 87 -6.86 -1.67 -3.76
C SER A 87 -7.35 -1.36 -5.17
N ASP A 88 -8.04 -0.25 -5.33
CA ASP A 88 -8.58 0.22 -6.61
C ASP A 88 -7.43 0.53 -7.57
N MET A 89 -6.35 1.14 -7.08
CA MET A 89 -5.14 1.38 -7.87
C MET A 89 -4.49 0.08 -8.36
N MET A 90 -4.38 -0.97 -7.53
CA MET A 90 -3.82 -2.25 -7.99
C MET A 90 -4.66 -2.86 -9.11
N VAL A 91 -6.00 -2.76 -9.01
CA VAL A 91 -6.92 -3.25 -10.06
C VAL A 91 -6.85 -2.36 -11.31
N GLU A 92 -6.72 -1.04 -11.16
CA GLU A 92 -6.53 -0.09 -12.27
C GLU A 92 -5.28 -0.43 -13.09
N ILE A 93 -4.17 -0.76 -12.41
CA ILE A 93 -2.87 -1.03 -13.03
C ILE A 93 -2.81 -2.45 -13.63
N MET A 94 -3.33 -3.45 -12.92
CA MET A 94 -3.11 -4.88 -13.25
C MET A 94 -4.37 -5.62 -13.71
N GLY A 95 -5.53 -4.96 -13.76
CA GLY A 95 -6.81 -5.61 -14.06
C GLY A 95 -7.15 -6.71 -13.05
N ASP A 96 -7.56 -7.88 -13.55
CA ASP A 96 -7.97 -9.01 -12.69
C ASP A 96 -6.81 -9.55 -11.83
N ALA A 97 -5.57 -9.46 -12.34
CA ALA A 97 -4.37 -9.82 -11.59
C ALA A 97 -4.13 -8.90 -10.38
N GLY A 98 -4.73 -7.71 -10.37
CA GLY A 98 -4.70 -6.78 -9.26
C GLY A 98 -5.65 -7.12 -8.11
N ARG A 99 -6.58 -8.08 -8.27
CA ARG A 99 -7.54 -8.47 -7.21
C ARG A 99 -6.86 -9.35 -6.14
N HIS A 100 -6.90 -8.92 -4.89
CA HIS A 100 -6.14 -9.49 -3.78
C HIS A 100 -6.96 -9.72 -2.52
N ALA A 101 -6.47 -10.58 -1.64
CA ALA A 101 -6.90 -10.60 -0.25
C ALA A 101 -6.35 -9.37 0.51
N ARG A 102 -7.04 -8.90 1.55
CA ARG A 102 -6.62 -7.69 2.28
C ARG A 102 -6.94 -7.74 3.76
N PHE A 103 -6.10 -7.12 4.59
CA PHE A 103 -6.51 -6.56 5.87
C PHE A 103 -6.25 -5.05 5.89
N ALA A 104 -7.05 -4.32 6.65
CA ALA A 104 -6.90 -2.88 6.87
C ALA A 104 -7.12 -2.59 8.35
N VAL A 105 -6.09 -2.10 9.05
CA VAL A 105 -6.10 -1.94 10.51
C VAL A 105 -5.56 -0.58 10.93
N GLY A 106 -6.06 -0.08 12.06
CA GLY A 106 -5.49 1.07 12.73
C GLY A 106 -4.18 0.70 13.43
N THR A 107 -3.20 1.60 13.41
CA THR A 107 -1.91 1.43 14.10
C THR A 107 -1.39 2.78 14.64
N ILE A 108 -0.27 2.72 15.36
CA ILE A 108 0.63 3.86 15.55
C ILE A 108 1.65 3.82 14.41
N GLY A 109 1.64 4.83 13.54
CA GLY A 109 2.49 4.88 12.36
C GLY A 109 3.99 5.01 12.70
N PRO A 110 4.89 4.23 12.09
CA PRO A 110 6.33 4.45 12.26
C PRO A 110 6.70 5.81 11.65
N ALA A 111 7.51 6.61 12.37
CA ALA A 111 7.90 7.95 11.95
C ALA A 111 6.72 8.88 11.55
N ASP A 112 5.54 8.63 12.14
CA ASP A 112 4.30 9.39 11.98
C ASP A 112 3.69 9.38 10.56
N PHE A 113 4.12 8.48 9.67
CA PHE A 113 3.48 8.33 8.36
C PHE A 113 2.01 7.92 8.49
N ALA A 114 1.16 8.55 7.69
CA ALA A 114 -0.29 8.31 7.67
C ALA A 114 -0.67 6.87 7.28
N CYS A 115 0.11 6.26 6.39
CA CYS A 115 -0.13 4.92 5.90
C CYS A 115 1.17 4.16 5.64
N SER A 116 1.12 2.84 5.81
CA SER A 116 2.13 1.90 5.33
C SER A 116 1.45 0.68 4.70
N VAL A 117 1.96 0.23 3.55
CA VAL A 117 1.39 -0.91 2.81
C VAL A 117 2.46 -1.97 2.61
N GLU A 118 2.20 -3.18 3.07
CA GLU A 118 2.97 -4.38 2.69
C GLU A 118 2.23 -5.16 1.59
N ALA A 119 2.96 -6.01 0.88
CA ALA A 119 2.34 -6.82 -0.17
C ALA A 119 3.04 -8.16 -0.43
N VAL A 120 2.26 -9.11 -0.93
CA VAL A 120 2.75 -10.37 -1.47
C VAL A 120 2.29 -10.48 -2.92
N PHE A 121 3.23 -10.79 -3.82
CA PHE A 121 2.97 -10.99 -5.24
C PHE A 121 3.42 -12.37 -5.70
N LEU A 122 2.66 -12.94 -6.63
CA LEU A 122 3.09 -14.08 -7.42
C LEU A 122 3.83 -13.56 -8.66
N VAL A 123 5.02 -14.08 -8.94
CA VAL A 123 5.90 -13.64 -10.03
C VAL A 123 6.46 -14.83 -10.81
N THR A 124 6.90 -14.56 -12.05
CA THR A 124 7.52 -15.55 -12.96
C THR A 124 8.97 -15.26 -13.30
#